data_AF-A0A932F2T6-F1
#
_entry.id   AF-A0A932F2T6-F1
#
_cell.length_a   1.000
_cell.length_b   1.000
_cell.length_c   1.000
_cell.angle_alpha   90.00
_cell.angle_beta   90.00
_cell.angle_gamma   90.00
#
_symmetry.space_group_name_H-M   'P 1'
#
loop_
_entity.id
_entity.type
_entity.pdbx_description
1 polymer ?
#
loop_
_entity_poly.entity_id
_entity_poly.type
_entity_poly.pdbx_seq_one_letter_code
_entity_poly.pdbx_strand_id
1 'polypeptide(L)'
;MPGAGTDKTKRWIEQPAPVVVLVEPQMAENIGAVARAMANFGLSRLRLVKPLQGWPNEKARVMAAGADRVLDNAVLYDSLGAAIGDCSFVLAATARNHDQAKPVIGADAAAAEAAPRVAAGETVAFVFGRERNGLENHEVALADRIVTLPVNPAFASLNLAQAVVIVGYEWLKLSGGGALPFVMPEKSPPAAKQQLSAFFADLEHELEKVEFFRPEEKRGTMSVNLRNIFQRMAPSQQDVRTLHGVIMAIAQGRKGPARGGVLDPAGAEMLRELISEQGAARVPEDRAPVRGLSRLLRRNPTEAERTLWQALVNDRRFAGRGFKRQVPIGPHIADFVSFPLRCVIELTSEAESAPAAKSRAARRAWLIAHDYRVFEARGDEVMRDVKKVLDELAAIVPAGN
;
A
#
# COMPACT_ATOMS: atom_id res chain seq x y z
N MET A 1 -3.36 -3.80 17.79
CA MET A 1 -3.56 -5.15 17.21
C MET A 1 -2.60 -6.10 17.89
N PRO A 2 -3.05 -7.29 18.35
CA PRO A 2 -2.16 -8.26 18.97
C PRO A 2 -1.01 -8.64 18.00
N GLY A 3 0.22 -8.66 18.50
CA GLY A 3 1.39 -9.15 17.76
C GLY A 3 2.14 -8.14 16.87
N ALA A 4 1.70 -6.89 16.73
CA ALA A 4 2.38 -5.91 15.86
C ALA A 4 3.69 -5.34 16.44
N GLY A 5 3.96 -5.54 17.74
CA GLY A 5 5.09 -4.94 18.44
C GLY A 5 4.95 -3.41 18.59
N THR A 6 5.74 -2.83 19.48
CA THR A 6 5.82 -1.37 19.66
C THR A 6 6.86 -0.80 18.69
N ASP A 7 6.46 0.14 17.84
CA ASP A 7 7.39 0.85 16.95
C ASP A 7 8.23 1.85 17.75
N LYS A 8 9.48 1.45 18.06
CA LYS A 8 10.42 2.23 18.89
C LYS A 8 10.91 3.52 18.21
N THR A 9 10.63 3.73 16.92
CA THR A 9 11.01 4.96 16.21
C THR A 9 10.02 6.10 16.45
N LYS A 10 8.80 5.78 16.89
CA LYS A 10 7.76 6.76 17.19
C LYS A 10 7.87 7.26 18.61
N ARG A 11 7.60 8.56 18.80
CA ARG A 11 7.50 9.18 20.13
C ARG A 11 6.16 8.82 20.77
N TRP A 12 6.15 8.76 22.10
CA TRP A 12 4.93 8.64 22.87
C TRP A 12 4.09 9.91 22.72
N ILE A 13 2.79 9.79 22.93
CA ILE A 13 1.89 10.94 23.00
C ILE A 13 2.19 11.68 24.31
N GLU A 14 2.56 12.97 24.23
CA GLU A 14 2.94 13.79 25.40
C GLU A 14 1.94 14.91 25.72
N GLN A 15 0.69 14.76 25.29
CA GLN A 15 -0.37 15.75 25.57
C GLN A 15 -0.87 15.65 27.03
N PRO A 16 -1.41 16.74 27.60
CA PRO A 16 -2.09 16.71 28.88
C PRO A 16 -3.17 15.62 28.88
N ALA A 17 -3.18 14.81 29.94
CA ALA A 17 -4.07 13.66 30.06
C ALA A 17 -4.58 13.51 31.50
N PRO A 18 -5.74 12.86 31.69
CA PRO A 18 -6.26 12.51 33.01
C PRO A 18 -5.29 11.63 33.79
N VAL A 19 -5.39 11.73 35.11
CA VAL A 19 -4.70 10.86 36.05
C VAL A 19 -5.48 9.56 36.20
N VAL A 20 -4.79 8.42 36.17
CA VAL A 20 -5.36 7.12 36.53
C VAL A 20 -4.99 6.82 37.98
N VAL A 21 -5.99 6.60 38.83
CA VAL A 21 -5.81 6.28 40.24
C VAL A 21 -6.28 4.85 40.49
N LEU A 22 -5.39 4.00 41.01
CA LEU A 22 -5.71 2.62 41.41
C LEU A 22 -5.81 2.54 42.93
N VAL A 23 -6.97 2.17 43.43
CA VAL A 23 -7.24 2.04 44.87
C VAL A 23 -7.09 0.59 45.30
N GLU A 24 -6.07 0.36 46.14
CA GLU A 24 -5.72 -0.94 46.72
C GLU A 24 -5.67 -2.10 45.70
N PRO A 25 -4.94 -1.97 44.58
CA PRO A 25 -4.81 -3.06 43.62
C PRO A 25 -4.23 -4.32 44.29
N GLN A 26 -4.87 -5.47 44.08
CA GLN A 26 -4.53 -6.72 44.76
C GLN A 26 -3.35 -7.45 44.11
N MET A 27 -3.18 -7.31 42.79
CA MET A 27 -2.12 -7.98 42.03
C MET A 27 -1.21 -6.96 41.33
N ALA A 28 0.09 -7.11 41.52
CA ALA A 28 1.08 -6.26 40.85
C ALA A 28 1.01 -6.42 39.31
N GLU A 29 0.70 -7.63 38.83
CA GLU A 29 0.46 -7.92 37.41
C GLU A 29 -0.66 -7.04 36.84
N ASN A 30 -1.73 -6.79 37.59
CA ASN A 30 -2.81 -5.89 37.13
C ASN A 30 -2.33 -4.44 37.05
N ILE A 31 -1.47 -3.99 37.96
CA ILE A 31 -0.84 -2.65 37.86
C ILE A 31 -0.01 -2.56 36.58
N GLY A 32 0.79 -3.58 36.27
CA GLY A 32 1.54 -3.66 35.01
C GLY A 32 0.64 -3.66 33.78
N ALA A 33 -0.43 -4.44 33.80
CA ALA A 33 -1.42 -4.48 32.72
C ALA A 33 -2.13 -3.13 32.52
N VAL A 34 -2.44 -2.42 33.62
CA VAL A 34 -2.96 -1.05 33.59
C VAL A 34 -1.96 -0.09 32.97
N ALA A 35 -0.69 -0.14 33.38
CA ALA A 35 0.35 0.72 32.80
C ALA A 35 0.52 0.50 31.30
N ARG A 36 0.45 -0.76 30.86
CA ARG A 36 0.42 -1.11 29.43
C ARG A 36 -0.81 -0.53 28.72
N ALA A 37 -1.99 -0.63 29.33
CA ALA A 37 -3.21 -0.03 28.80
C ALA A 37 -3.08 1.50 28.69
N MET A 38 -2.59 2.16 29.73
CA MET A 38 -2.33 3.59 29.76
C MET A 38 -1.41 4.02 28.61
N ALA A 39 -0.27 3.33 28.44
CA ALA A 39 0.67 3.60 27.36
C ALA A 39 0.03 3.46 25.95
N ASN A 40 -0.81 2.45 25.75
CA ASN A 40 -1.53 2.27 24.47
C ASN A 40 -2.45 3.45 24.14
N PHE A 41 -2.94 4.16 25.15
CA PHE A 41 -3.95 5.21 24.99
C PHE A 41 -3.45 6.61 25.38
N GLY A 42 -2.13 6.80 25.42
CA GLY A 42 -1.52 8.11 25.68
C GLY A 42 -1.75 8.64 27.09
N LEU A 43 -2.02 7.76 28.06
CA LEU A 43 -2.08 8.10 29.48
C LEU A 43 -0.72 7.81 30.14
N SER A 44 -0.25 8.71 31.00
CA SER A 44 1.10 8.63 31.57
C SER A 44 1.16 8.84 33.08
N ARG A 45 0.12 9.41 33.70
CA ARG A 45 0.08 9.77 35.12
C ARG A 45 -0.65 8.70 35.93
N LEU A 46 0.11 7.82 36.57
CA LEU A 46 -0.42 6.75 37.43
C LEU A 46 -0.27 7.13 38.91
N ARG A 47 -1.34 6.99 39.69
CA ARG A 47 -1.32 7.09 41.15
C ARG A 47 -1.77 5.77 41.76
N LEU A 48 -1.06 5.31 42.76
CA LEU A 48 -1.35 4.07 43.48
C LEU A 48 -1.71 4.41 44.93
N VAL A 49 -2.85 3.91 45.40
CA VAL A 49 -3.25 4.01 46.80
C VAL A 49 -3.09 2.64 47.43
N LYS A 50 -2.18 2.51 48.40
CA LYS A 50 -1.98 1.27 49.19
C LYS A 50 -2.00 -0.05 48.36
N PRO A 51 -1.12 -0.22 47.35
CA PRO A 51 -1.04 -1.47 46.59
C PRO A 51 -0.65 -2.64 47.51
N LEU A 52 -1.39 -3.74 47.43
CA LEU A 52 -1.31 -4.81 48.42
C LEU A 52 0.01 -5.61 48.38
N GLN A 53 0.61 -5.73 47.19
CA GLN A 53 1.90 -6.43 46.99
C GLN A 53 3.11 -5.49 47.08
N GLY A 54 2.95 -4.29 47.64
CA GLY A 54 4.00 -3.28 47.74
C GLY A 54 4.36 -2.63 46.41
N TRP A 55 5.16 -1.56 46.49
CA TRP A 55 5.64 -0.79 45.32
C TRP A 55 7.05 -0.24 45.57
N PRO A 56 7.98 -0.26 44.58
CA PRO A 56 7.85 -0.82 43.24
C PRO A 56 7.78 -2.36 43.23
N ASN A 57 7.30 -2.96 42.14
CA ASN A 57 7.13 -4.41 42.03
C ASN A 57 7.56 -4.96 40.66
N GLU A 58 8.43 -5.97 40.65
CA GLU A 58 8.99 -6.55 39.43
C GLU A 58 7.93 -7.26 38.56
N LYS A 59 6.91 -7.87 39.16
CA LYS A 59 5.83 -8.52 38.40
C LYS A 59 5.02 -7.50 37.61
N ALA A 60 4.83 -6.30 38.16
CA ALA A 60 4.20 -5.20 37.45
C ALA A 60 5.05 -4.77 36.25
N ARG A 61 6.37 -4.67 36.44
CA ARG A 61 7.33 -4.32 35.37
C ARG A 61 7.29 -5.32 34.22
N VAL A 62 7.37 -6.61 34.52
CA VAL A 62 7.27 -7.68 33.52
C VAL A 62 5.94 -7.61 32.76
N MET A 63 4.82 -7.42 33.46
CA MET A 63 3.49 -7.37 32.84
C MET A 63 3.23 -6.09 32.02
N ALA A 64 3.95 -5.00 32.31
CA ALA A 64 3.85 -3.73 31.58
C ALA A 64 4.42 -3.80 30.15
N ALA A 65 5.27 -4.80 29.86
CA ALA A 65 5.77 -5.09 28.51
C ALA A 65 6.33 -3.86 27.76
N GLY A 66 7.19 -3.09 28.42
CA GLY A 66 7.84 -1.89 27.85
C GLY A 66 7.12 -0.57 28.16
N ALA A 67 6.03 -0.60 28.93
CA ALA A 67 5.39 0.61 29.47
C ALA A 67 6.05 1.09 30.79
N ASP A 68 7.36 0.85 30.96
CA ASP A 68 8.12 1.15 32.17
C ASP A 68 8.02 2.62 32.60
N ARG A 69 8.00 3.55 31.64
CA ARG A 69 7.86 4.99 31.89
C ARG A 69 6.63 5.33 32.73
N VAL A 70 5.52 4.60 32.58
CA VAL A 70 4.30 4.85 33.39
C VAL A 70 4.52 4.39 34.83
N LEU A 71 5.20 3.25 35.02
CA LEU A 71 5.50 2.70 36.34
C LEU A 71 6.56 3.51 37.09
N ASP A 72 7.61 3.92 36.39
CA ASP A 72 8.72 4.67 36.96
C ASP A 72 8.28 6.06 37.46
N ASN A 73 7.21 6.62 36.86
CA ASN A 73 6.60 7.89 37.26
C ASN A 73 5.35 7.69 38.16
N ALA A 74 5.04 6.47 38.60
CA ALA A 74 3.90 6.21 39.44
C ALA A 74 4.10 6.79 40.85
N VAL A 75 3.10 7.52 41.37
CA VAL A 75 3.17 8.15 42.69
C VAL A 75 2.32 7.36 43.69
N LEU A 76 2.92 7.06 44.85
CA LEU A 76 2.28 6.31 45.93
C LEU A 76 1.59 7.26 46.92
N TYR A 77 0.38 6.88 47.36
CA TYR A 77 -0.41 7.61 48.35
C TYR A 77 -0.98 6.67 49.42
N ASP A 78 -1.16 7.20 50.63
CA ASP A 78 -1.74 6.47 51.76
C ASP A 78 -3.27 6.45 51.77
N SER A 79 -3.92 7.34 51.02
CA SER A 79 -5.38 7.42 50.93
C SER A 79 -5.84 7.94 49.57
N LEU A 80 -7.09 7.60 49.21
CA LEU A 80 -7.70 8.12 48.00
C LEU A 80 -7.81 9.65 48.05
N GLY A 81 -8.19 10.22 49.20
CA GLY A 81 -8.27 11.67 49.38
C GLY A 81 -6.94 12.39 49.10
N ALA A 82 -5.82 11.83 49.55
CA ALA A 82 -4.50 12.39 49.22
C ALA A 82 -4.17 12.24 47.72
N ALA A 83 -4.54 11.11 47.11
CA ALA A 83 -4.29 10.83 45.70
C ALA A 83 -5.11 11.70 44.74
N ILE A 84 -6.20 12.32 45.17
CA ILE A 84 -7.05 13.20 44.35
C ILE A 84 -7.03 14.66 44.83
N GLY A 85 -6.21 15.01 45.83
CA GLY A 85 -6.27 16.31 46.51
C GLY A 85 -6.00 17.52 45.60
N ASP A 86 -5.30 17.32 44.48
CA ASP A 86 -5.02 18.33 43.46
C ASP A 86 -5.97 18.25 42.24
N CYS A 87 -6.96 17.36 42.26
CA CYS A 87 -7.90 17.15 41.17
C CYS A 87 -9.13 18.07 41.32
N SER A 88 -9.53 18.74 40.24
CA SER A 88 -10.76 19.55 40.18
C SER A 88 -11.98 18.77 39.68
N PHE A 89 -11.76 17.57 39.14
CA PHE A 89 -12.83 16.70 38.66
C PHE A 89 -12.44 15.22 38.78
N VAL A 90 -13.28 14.42 39.43
CA VAL A 90 -13.00 13.03 39.79
C VAL A 90 -14.12 12.12 39.29
N LEU A 91 -13.74 11.05 38.60
CA LEU A 91 -14.63 10.10 37.94
C LEU A 91 -14.39 8.71 38.55
N ALA A 92 -15.38 8.12 39.22
CA ALA A 92 -15.27 6.81 39.84
C ALA A 92 -15.80 5.70 38.92
N ALA A 93 -14.93 4.78 38.49
CA ALA A 93 -15.31 3.64 37.66
C ALA A 93 -15.85 2.48 38.52
N THR A 94 -17.11 2.10 38.34
CA THR A 94 -17.74 0.99 39.07
C THR A 94 -18.87 0.36 38.27
N ALA A 95 -18.98 -0.97 38.33
CA ALA A 95 -20.07 -1.74 37.76
C ALA A 95 -21.24 -1.95 38.74
N ARG A 96 -21.05 -1.59 40.02
CA ARG A 96 -22.08 -1.77 41.05
C ARG A 96 -23.01 -0.57 41.05
N ASN A 97 -24.30 -0.84 41.22
CA ASN A 97 -25.23 0.23 41.55
C ASN A 97 -24.93 0.67 42.98
N HIS A 98 -24.62 1.94 43.16
CA HIS A 98 -24.47 2.55 44.47
C HIS A 98 -25.70 3.43 44.68
N ASP A 99 -26.37 3.32 45.84
CA ASP A 99 -27.56 4.10 46.19
C ASP A 99 -27.24 5.59 46.48
N GLN A 100 -26.27 6.15 45.76
CA GLN A 100 -25.84 7.53 45.87
C GLN A 100 -26.51 8.36 44.77
N ALA A 101 -27.01 9.54 45.13
CA ALA A 101 -27.58 10.51 44.19
C ALA A 101 -26.48 11.22 43.38
N LYS A 102 -25.74 10.47 42.56
CA LYS A 102 -24.68 10.98 41.67
C LYS A 102 -25.02 10.72 40.21
N PRO A 103 -24.67 11.63 39.28
CA PRO A 103 -24.85 11.35 37.87
C PRO A 103 -23.99 10.14 37.43
N VAL A 104 -24.63 9.22 36.71
CA VAL A 104 -24.01 8.02 36.16
C VAL A 104 -23.87 8.20 34.66
N ILE A 105 -22.66 8.01 34.13
CA ILE A 105 -22.33 8.22 32.73
C ILE A 105 -21.53 7.05 32.14
N GLY A 106 -21.58 6.91 30.82
CA GLY A 106 -20.74 5.98 30.07
C GLY A 106 -19.30 6.48 29.91
N ALA A 107 -18.40 5.61 29.44
CA ALA A 107 -17.00 6.00 29.21
C ALA A 107 -16.84 7.04 28.09
N ASP A 108 -17.71 7.04 27.09
CA ASP A 108 -17.79 8.02 26.01
C ASP A 108 -18.15 9.42 26.55
N ALA A 109 -19.19 9.52 27.37
CA ALA A 109 -19.60 10.75 28.03
C ALA A 109 -18.55 11.23 29.05
N ALA A 110 -17.92 10.30 29.77
CA ALA A 110 -16.83 10.63 30.70
C ALA A 110 -15.62 11.24 29.97
N ALA A 111 -15.25 10.71 28.81
CA ALA A 111 -14.22 11.31 27.96
C ALA A 111 -14.66 12.70 27.45
N ALA A 112 -15.92 12.86 27.07
CA ALA A 112 -16.50 14.14 26.62
C ALA A 112 -16.50 15.23 27.68
N GLU A 113 -16.72 14.89 28.96
CA GLU A 113 -16.60 15.83 30.07
C GLU A 113 -15.13 16.09 30.46
N ALA A 114 -14.27 15.07 30.38
CA ALA A 114 -12.86 15.19 30.79
C ALA A 114 -11.99 15.98 29.80
N ALA A 115 -12.16 15.77 28.49
CA ALA A 115 -11.34 16.38 27.44
C ALA A 115 -11.27 17.93 27.50
N PRO A 116 -12.40 18.66 27.55
CA PRO A 116 -12.35 20.13 27.60
C PRO A 116 -11.72 20.64 28.91
N ARG A 117 -11.92 19.96 30.04
CA ARG A 117 -11.32 20.32 31.34
C ARG A 117 -9.81 20.16 31.31
N VAL A 118 -9.32 19.01 30.83
CA VAL A 118 -7.88 18.76 30.69
C VAL A 118 -7.25 19.76 29.71
N ALA A 119 -7.94 20.09 28.61
CA ALA A 119 -7.49 21.12 27.67
C ALA A 119 -7.43 22.52 28.29
N ALA A 120 -8.31 22.82 29.26
CA ALA A 120 -8.29 24.05 30.05
C ALA A 120 -7.23 24.06 31.18
N GLY A 121 -6.46 22.98 31.34
CA GLY A 121 -5.41 22.86 32.36
C GLY A 121 -5.90 22.33 33.71
N GLU A 122 -7.16 21.89 33.81
CA GLU A 122 -7.68 21.23 35.01
C GLU A 122 -7.07 19.84 35.21
N THR A 123 -6.87 19.44 36.47
CA THR A 123 -6.47 18.07 36.81
C THR A 123 -7.70 17.19 36.97
N VAL A 124 -7.92 16.30 36.01
CA VAL A 124 -8.99 15.30 36.02
C VAL A 124 -8.45 13.94 36.44
N ALA A 125 -9.18 13.20 37.29
CA ALA A 125 -8.82 11.84 37.70
C ALA A 125 -9.90 10.80 37.38
N PHE A 126 -9.47 9.64 36.87
CA PHE A 126 -10.27 8.41 36.80
C PHE A 126 -9.81 7.45 37.90
N VAL A 127 -10.74 7.10 38.79
CA VAL A 127 -10.49 6.26 39.95
C VAL A 127 -11.03 4.85 39.69
N PHE A 128 -10.18 3.85 39.88
CA PHE A 128 -10.52 2.44 39.73
C PHE A 128 -10.24 1.71 41.04
N GLY A 129 -11.20 0.87 41.45
CA GLY A 129 -11.11 0.14 42.71
C GLY A 129 -10.44 -1.22 42.59
N ARG A 130 -10.56 -1.97 43.70
CA ARG A 130 -10.04 -3.32 43.90
C ARG A 130 -10.69 -4.30 42.91
N GLU A 131 -9.96 -5.32 42.48
CA GLU A 131 -10.43 -6.28 41.46
C GLU A 131 -11.70 -7.04 41.89
N ARG A 132 -11.80 -7.43 43.16
CA ARG A 132 -12.94 -8.21 43.68
C ARG A 132 -14.10 -7.32 44.13
N ASN A 133 -13.78 -6.22 44.80
CA ASN A 133 -14.75 -5.44 45.56
C ASN A 133 -15.12 -4.11 44.90
N GLY A 134 -14.36 -3.68 43.88
CA GLY A 134 -14.48 -2.37 43.30
C GLY A 134 -14.11 -1.27 44.30
N LEU A 135 -14.77 -0.12 44.13
CA LEU A 135 -14.70 1.01 45.05
C LEU A 135 -15.75 0.84 46.16
N GLU A 136 -15.37 1.23 47.37
CA GLU A 136 -16.28 1.31 48.50
C GLU A 136 -17.19 2.54 48.39
N ASN A 137 -18.33 2.52 49.08
CA ASN A 137 -19.28 3.64 49.04
C ASN A 137 -18.63 4.97 49.44
N HIS A 138 -17.76 4.97 50.46
CA HIS A 138 -17.08 6.18 50.91
C HIS A 138 -16.04 6.69 49.89
N GLU A 139 -15.49 5.81 49.04
CA GLU A 139 -14.56 6.15 47.96
C GLU A 139 -15.31 6.73 46.76
N VAL A 140 -16.45 6.11 46.38
CA VAL A 140 -17.35 6.66 45.36
C VAL A 140 -17.90 8.03 45.79
N ALA A 141 -18.11 8.23 47.10
CA ALA A 141 -18.56 9.50 47.65
C ALA A 141 -17.61 10.68 47.38
N LEU A 142 -16.32 10.43 47.10
CA LEU A 142 -15.35 11.47 46.76
C LEU A 142 -15.36 11.91 45.29
N ALA A 143 -16.07 11.20 44.41
CA ALA A 143 -16.10 11.50 42.97
C ALA A 143 -17.25 12.43 42.55
N ASP A 144 -17.08 13.19 41.47
CA ASP A 144 -18.12 14.04 40.87
C ASP A 144 -19.11 13.24 40.00
N ARG A 145 -18.66 12.13 39.41
CA ARG A 145 -19.48 11.23 38.60
C ARG A 145 -19.15 9.77 38.88
N ILE A 146 -20.13 8.93 38.59
CA ILE A 146 -19.95 7.49 38.45
C ILE A 146 -19.80 7.18 36.96
N VAL A 147 -18.74 6.47 36.61
CA VAL A 147 -18.53 5.92 35.27
C VAL A 147 -18.87 4.43 35.30
N THR A 148 -19.86 4.04 34.50
CA THR A 148 -20.24 2.63 34.33
C THR A 148 -20.12 2.20 32.87
N LEU A 149 -20.00 0.90 32.66
CA LEU A 149 -19.82 0.31 31.32
C LEU A 149 -21.00 -0.61 31.01
N PRO A 150 -21.59 -0.53 29.81
CA PRO A 150 -22.68 -1.42 29.39
C PRO A 150 -22.12 -2.82 29.11
N VAL A 151 -22.03 -3.63 30.18
CA VAL A 151 -21.57 -5.02 30.16
C VAL A 151 -22.73 -5.97 30.37
N ASN A 152 -22.52 -7.27 30.13
CA ASN A 152 -23.53 -8.28 30.45
C ASN A 152 -23.87 -8.21 31.96
N PRO A 153 -25.13 -7.91 32.36
CA PRO A 153 -25.49 -7.79 33.76
C PRO A 153 -25.23 -9.06 34.58
N ALA A 154 -25.26 -10.25 33.94
CA ALA A 154 -24.94 -11.53 34.58
C ALA A 154 -23.43 -11.75 34.78
N PHE A 155 -22.57 -10.93 34.16
CA PHE A 155 -21.12 -11.03 34.23
C PHE A 155 -20.48 -9.63 34.14
N ALA A 156 -20.84 -8.75 35.07
CA ALA A 156 -20.54 -7.33 35.00
C ALA A 156 -19.14 -6.93 35.51
N SER A 157 -18.40 -7.86 36.10
CA SER A 157 -17.05 -7.60 36.62
C SER A 157 -16.02 -7.70 35.49
N LEU A 158 -15.47 -6.56 35.09
CA LEU A 158 -14.34 -6.49 34.18
C LEU A 158 -13.02 -6.57 34.96
N ASN A 159 -11.99 -7.14 34.33
CA ASN A 159 -10.64 -7.02 34.86
C ASN A 159 -10.23 -5.53 34.91
N LEU A 160 -9.47 -5.15 35.93
CA LEU A 160 -9.03 -3.77 36.16
C LEU A 160 -8.39 -3.14 34.93
N ALA A 161 -7.47 -3.83 34.27
CA ALA A 161 -6.82 -3.32 33.06
C ALA A 161 -7.79 -3.22 31.88
N GLN A 162 -8.79 -4.09 31.77
CA GLN A 162 -9.83 -4.00 30.74
C GLN A 162 -10.71 -2.76 30.91
N ALA A 163 -11.07 -2.42 32.15
CA ALA A 163 -11.80 -1.18 32.43
C ALA A 163 -10.97 0.06 32.04
N VAL A 164 -9.68 0.07 32.37
CA VAL A 164 -8.75 1.14 31.93
C VAL A 164 -8.60 1.18 30.42
N VAL A 165 -8.59 0.04 29.72
CA VAL A 165 -8.55 -0.01 28.25
C VAL A 165 -9.74 0.72 27.64
N ILE A 166 -10.95 0.48 28.14
CA ILE A 166 -12.17 1.09 27.58
C ILE A 166 -12.17 2.60 27.83
N VAL A 167 -11.89 3.04 29.06
CA VAL A 167 -11.80 4.47 29.39
C VAL A 167 -10.68 5.16 28.62
N GLY A 168 -9.49 4.55 28.56
CA GLY A 168 -8.35 5.07 27.83
C GLY A 168 -8.61 5.17 26.33
N TYR A 169 -9.27 4.17 25.74
CA TYR A 169 -9.66 4.20 24.34
C TYR A 169 -10.62 5.36 24.03
N GLU A 170 -11.67 5.53 24.83
CA GLU A 170 -12.62 6.65 24.67
C GLU A 170 -11.91 8.00 24.83
N TRP A 171 -10.99 8.11 25.80
CA TRP A 171 -10.13 9.29 25.97
C TRP A 171 -9.30 9.59 24.72
N LEU A 172 -8.52 8.63 24.22
CA LEU A 172 -7.64 8.85 23.06
C LEU A 172 -8.45 9.11 21.79
N LYS A 173 -9.56 8.38 21.60
CA LYS A 173 -10.47 8.56 20.46
C LYS A 173 -11.00 9.99 20.43
N LEU A 174 -11.43 10.53 21.56
CA LEU A 174 -11.97 11.89 21.59
C LEU A 174 -10.87 12.96 21.50
N SER A 175 -9.82 12.85 22.31
CA SER A 175 -8.73 13.83 22.35
C SER A 175 -7.92 13.88 21.05
N GLY A 176 -7.80 12.76 20.34
CA GLY A 176 -7.12 12.64 19.05
C GLY A 176 -8.04 12.78 17.83
N GLY A 177 -9.30 13.18 18.00
CA GLY A 177 -10.25 13.38 16.90
C GLY A 177 -10.67 12.10 16.15
N GLY A 178 -10.43 10.92 16.73
CA GLY A 178 -10.86 9.62 16.21
C GLY A 178 -10.09 9.15 14.97
N ALA A 179 -8.97 9.78 14.63
CA ALA A 179 -8.19 9.43 13.46
C ALA A 179 -7.61 8.01 13.59
N LEU A 180 -7.82 7.18 12.56
CA LEU A 180 -7.21 5.86 12.49
C LEU A 180 -5.70 5.98 12.18
N PRO A 181 -4.85 5.05 12.67
CA PRO A 181 -3.40 5.11 12.43
C PRO A 181 -2.99 5.03 10.96
N PHE A 182 -3.87 4.48 10.11
CA PHE A 182 -3.73 4.42 8.67
C PHE A 182 -5.11 4.48 8.05
N VAL A 183 -5.20 5.18 6.93
CA VAL A 183 -6.36 5.16 6.02
C VAL A 183 -5.87 4.71 4.66
N MET A 184 -6.78 4.20 3.84
CA MET A 184 -6.45 3.95 2.44
C MET A 184 -5.96 5.26 1.82
N PRO A 185 -4.76 5.32 1.21
CA PRO A 185 -4.28 6.54 0.60
C PRO A 185 -5.21 6.94 -0.55
N GLU A 186 -5.86 8.10 -0.45
CA GLU A 186 -6.61 8.68 -1.56
C GLU A 186 -5.63 9.10 -2.66
N LYS A 187 -5.40 8.22 -3.62
CA LYS A 187 -4.52 8.50 -4.76
C LYS A 187 -5.22 9.28 -5.88
N SER A 188 -6.55 9.34 -5.86
CA SER A 188 -7.37 10.04 -6.85
C SER A 188 -8.70 10.46 -6.22
N PRO A 189 -9.20 11.68 -6.52
CA PRO A 189 -10.50 12.14 -6.03
C PRO A 189 -11.65 11.33 -6.67
N PRO A 190 -12.86 11.39 -6.09
CA PRO A 190 -14.07 10.82 -6.68
C PRO A 190 -14.29 11.28 -8.13
N ALA A 191 -14.82 10.39 -8.97
CA ALA A 191 -15.16 10.73 -10.34
C ALA A 191 -16.35 11.69 -10.38
N ALA A 192 -16.23 12.77 -11.16
CA ALA A 192 -17.32 13.68 -11.40
C ALA A 192 -18.49 12.97 -12.09
N LYS A 193 -19.73 13.38 -11.83
CA LYS A 193 -20.92 12.79 -12.45
C LYS A 193 -20.86 12.83 -13.98
N GLN A 194 -20.31 13.90 -14.55
CA GLN A 194 -20.09 14.01 -16.00
C GLN A 194 -19.16 12.92 -16.54
N GLN A 195 -18.06 12.62 -15.84
CA GLN A 195 -17.13 11.56 -16.23
C GLN A 195 -17.78 10.18 -16.15
N LEU A 196 -18.61 9.95 -15.13
CA LEU A 196 -19.40 8.71 -15.01
C LEU A 196 -20.45 8.58 -16.11
N SER A 197 -21.15 9.66 -16.43
CA SER A 197 -22.13 9.65 -17.53
C SER A 197 -21.47 9.33 -18.88
N ALA A 198 -20.30 9.91 -19.16
CA ALA A 198 -19.53 9.59 -20.36
C ALA A 198 -19.09 8.12 -20.39
N PHE A 199 -18.56 7.61 -19.27
CA PHE A 199 -18.21 6.21 -19.13
C PHE A 199 -19.40 5.26 -19.37
N PHE A 200 -20.57 5.57 -18.83
CA PHE A 200 -21.77 4.76 -19.04
C PHE A 200 -22.26 4.81 -20.49
N ALA A 201 -22.20 5.97 -21.14
CA ALA A 201 -22.56 6.09 -22.55
C ALA A 201 -21.67 5.19 -23.41
N ASP A 202 -20.36 5.21 -23.19
CA ASP A 202 -19.40 4.37 -23.93
C ASP A 202 -19.61 2.88 -23.62
N LEU A 203 -19.79 2.52 -22.35
CA LEU A 203 -20.04 1.14 -21.93
C LEU A 203 -21.33 0.59 -22.52
N GLU A 204 -22.44 1.34 -22.46
CA GLU A 204 -23.73 0.93 -23.01
C GLU A 204 -23.64 0.78 -24.53
N HIS A 205 -22.94 1.70 -25.21
CA HIS A 205 -22.71 1.61 -26.65
C HIS A 205 -21.92 0.36 -27.07
N GLU A 206 -20.85 0.01 -26.35
CA GLU A 206 -20.10 -1.22 -26.66
C GLU A 206 -20.89 -2.49 -26.32
N LEU A 207 -21.71 -2.47 -25.27
CA LEU A 207 -22.57 -3.60 -24.90
C LEU A 207 -23.72 -3.81 -25.91
N GLU A 208 -24.20 -2.75 -26.57
CA GLU A 208 -25.16 -2.86 -27.68
C GLU A 208 -24.61 -3.63 -28.86
N LYS A 209 -23.35 -3.39 -29.25
CA LYS A 209 -22.71 -4.06 -30.40
C LYS A 209 -22.63 -5.57 -30.24
N VAL A 210 -22.53 -6.04 -29.00
CA VAL A 210 -22.49 -7.48 -28.66
C VAL A 210 -23.84 -8.03 -28.21
N GLU A 211 -24.93 -7.30 -28.48
CA GLU A 211 -26.31 -7.69 -28.20
C GLU A 211 -26.60 -8.07 -26.73
N PHE A 212 -25.87 -7.47 -25.78
CA PHE A 212 -26.00 -7.79 -24.34
C PHE A 212 -27.39 -7.47 -23.78
N PHE A 213 -28.03 -6.40 -24.26
CA PHE A 213 -29.33 -5.93 -23.76
C PHE A 213 -30.51 -6.65 -24.42
N ARG A 214 -30.57 -7.99 -24.28
CA ARG A 214 -31.70 -8.80 -24.76
C ARG A 214 -32.42 -9.55 -23.63
N PRO A 215 -33.76 -9.67 -23.67
CA PRO A 215 -34.68 -9.10 -24.65
C PRO A 215 -34.89 -7.58 -24.44
N GLU A 216 -35.39 -6.87 -25.47
CA GLU A 216 -35.41 -5.40 -25.53
C GLU A 216 -36.21 -4.75 -24.39
N GLU A 217 -37.27 -5.42 -23.91
CA GLU A 217 -38.10 -4.92 -22.81
C GLU A 217 -37.31 -4.84 -21.48
N LYS A 218 -36.21 -5.59 -21.35
CA LYS A 218 -35.36 -5.59 -20.15
C LYS A 218 -34.20 -4.61 -20.23
N ARG A 219 -33.94 -3.99 -21.39
CA ARG A 219 -32.84 -3.04 -21.62
C ARG A 219 -32.77 -1.96 -20.55
N GLY A 220 -33.91 -1.30 -20.28
CA GLY A 220 -33.99 -0.21 -19.30
C GLY A 220 -33.56 -0.65 -17.90
N THR A 221 -34.12 -1.76 -17.41
CA THR A 221 -33.77 -2.34 -16.11
C THR A 221 -32.31 -2.78 -16.04
N MET A 222 -31.78 -3.38 -17.10
CA MET A 222 -30.38 -3.81 -17.16
C MET A 222 -29.40 -2.63 -17.14
N SER A 223 -29.66 -1.55 -17.89
CA SER A 223 -28.86 -0.32 -17.86
C SER A 223 -28.88 0.33 -16.47
N VAL A 224 -30.05 0.45 -15.84
CA VAL A 224 -30.16 0.99 -14.47
C VAL A 224 -29.37 0.14 -13.49
N ASN A 225 -29.49 -1.19 -13.55
CA ASN A 225 -28.73 -2.10 -12.69
C ASN A 225 -27.22 -1.97 -12.89
N LEU A 226 -26.77 -1.87 -14.14
CA LEU A 226 -25.37 -1.67 -14.48
C LEU A 226 -24.83 -0.36 -13.88
N ARG A 227 -25.55 0.75 -14.08
CA ARG A 227 -25.20 2.05 -13.49
C ARG A 227 -25.15 1.99 -11.97
N ASN A 228 -26.13 1.33 -11.34
CA ASN A 228 -26.20 1.21 -9.88
C ASN A 228 -25.01 0.44 -9.29
N ILE A 229 -24.45 -0.57 -9.99
CA ILE A 229 -23.23 -1.27 -9.55
C ILE A 229 -22.08 -0.27 -9.39
N PHE A 230 -21.81 0.51 -10.44
CA PHE A 230 -20.71 1.47 -10.43
C PHE A 230 -20.98 2.67 -9.52
N GLN A 231 -22.24 3.10 -9.34
CA GLN A 231 -22.56 4.17 -8.40
C GLN A 231 -22.36 3.77 -6.94
N ARG A 232 -22.71 2.53 -6.55
CA ARG A 232 -22.43 2.01 -5.19
C ARG A 232 -20.94 1.87 -4.90
N MET A 233 -20.13 1.64 -5.93
CA MET A 233 -18.67 1.54 -5.82
C MET A 233 -18.01 2.89 -5.49
N ALA A 234 -18.68 4.02 -5.73
CA ALA A 234 -18.12 5.37 -5.55
C ALA A 234 -16.72 5.55 -6.18
N PRO A 235 -16.55 5.23 -7.49
CA PRO A 235 -15.25 5.21 -8.14
C PRO A 235 -14.52 6.55 -8.11
N SER A 236 -13.20 6.48 -7.99
CA SER A 236 -12.31 7.61 -8.25
C SER A 236 -12.20 7.90 -9.74
N GLN A 237 -11.67 9.08 -10.10
CA GLN A 237 -11.36 9.43 -11.49
C GLN A 237 -10.44 8.39 -12.15
N GLN A 238 -9.47 7.86 -11.39
CA GLN A 238 -8.54 6.83 -11.87
C GLN A 238 -9.23 5.49 -12.12
N ASP A 239 -10.21 5.10 -11.29
CA ASP A 239 -10.99 3.88 -11.50
C ASP A 239 -11.77 3.96 -12.80
N VAL A 240 -12.47 5.08 -13.03
CA VAL A 240 -13.24 5.30 -14.27
C VAL A 240 -12.32 5.27 -15.49
N ARG A 241 -11.15 5.92 -15.45
CA ARG A 241 -10.17 5.86 -16.56
C ARG A 241 -9.68 4.44 -16.81
N THR A 242 -9.42 3.68 -15.76
CA THR A 242 -8.93 2.30 -15.86
C THR A 242 -10.01 1.39 -16.44
N LEU A 243 -11.23 1.46 -15.93
CA LEU A 243 -12.38 0.69 -16.40
C LEU A 243 -12.73 1.03 -17.84
N HIS A 244 -12.75 2.31 -18.19
CA HIS A 244 -12.94 2.78 -19.57
C HIS A 244 -11.88 2.17 -20.49
N GLY A 245 -10.61 2.24 -20.10
CA GLY A 245 -9.51 1.63 -20.84
C GLY A 245 -9.65 0.11 -21.00
N VAL A 246 -10.15 -0.60 -19.99
CA VAL A 246 -10.44 -2.04 -20.06
C VAL A 246 -11.54 -2.32 -21.09
N ILE A 247 -12.65 -1.60 -21.03
CA ILE A 247 -13.79 -1.79 -21.94
C ILE A 247 -13.36 -1.50 -23.38
N MET A 248 -12.66 -0.40 -23.62
CA MET A 248 -12.16 -0.05 -24.95
C MET A 248 -11.14 -1.06 -25.48
N ALA A 249 -10.27 -1.59 -24.62
CA ALA A 249 -9.30 -2.62 -25.01
C ALA A 249 -10.00 -3.92 -25.44
N ILE A 250 -11.02 -4.36 -24.69
CA ILE A 250 -11.84 -5.53 -25.02
C ILE A 250 -12.60 -5.29 -26.32
N ALA A 251 -13.30 -4.16 -26.43
CA ALA A 251 -14.14 -3.83 -27.59
C ALA A 251 -13.35 -3.68 -28.89
N GLN A 252 -12.16 -3.08 -28.84
CA GLN A 252 -11.35 -2.78 -30.03
C GLN A 252 -10.28 -3.85 -30.32
N GLY A 253 -10.20 -4.92 -29.51
CA GLY A 253 -9.15 -5.93 -29.63
C GLY A 253 -7.73 -5.37 -29.42
N ARG A 254 -7.60 -4.18 -28.82
CA ARG A 254 -6.32 -3.52 -28.58
C ARG A 254 -5.65 -4.14 -27.35
N LYS A 255 -4.37 -4.49 -27.46
CA LYS A 255 -3.55 -4.86 -26.30
C LYS A 255 -3.40 -3.60 -25.43
N GLY A 256 -3.86 -3.67 -24.18
CA GLY A 256 -4.13 -2.55 -23.27
C GLY A 256 -2.99 -1.53 -23.03
N PRO A 257 -3.17 -0.58 -22.10
CA PRO A 257 -2.32 0.61 -21.99
C PRO A 257 -0.94 0.27 -21.43
N ALA A 258 -0.02 -0.19 -22.27
CA ALA A 258 1.37 -0.38 -21.91
C ALA A 258 2.08 0.98 -21.99
N ARG A 259 2.44 1.56 -20.82
CA ARG A 259 3.34 2.73 -20.72
C ARG A 259 4.53 2.54 -21.68
N GLY A 260 4.54 3.29 -22.78
CA GLY A 260 5.57 3.25 -23.84
C GLY A 260 5.13 2.70 -25.21
N GLY A 261 3.89 2.96 -25.64
CA GLY A 261 3.43 3.03 -27.04
C GLY A 261 3.61 1.78 -27.91
N VAL A 262 2.49 1.14 -28.28
CA VAL A 262 2.44 0.37 -29.54
C VAL A 262 2.16 1.39 -30.63
N LEU A 263 3.08 1.53 -31.58
CA LEU A 263 2.93 2.39 -32.75
C LEU A 263 2.04 1.67 -33.77
N ASP A 264 1.29 2.45 -34.55
CA ASP A 264 0.68 1.92 -35.77
C ASP A 264 1.78 1.58 -36.80
N PRO A 265 1.46 0.81 -37.86
CA PRO A 265 2.46 0.40 -38.85
C PRO A 265 3.24 1.57 -39.47
N ALA A 266 2.55 2.68 -39.77
CA ALA A 266 3.17 3.89 -40.34
C ALA A 266 4.14 4.57 -39.36
N GLY A 267 3.76 4.73 -38.09
CA GLY A 267 4.64 5.30 -37.07
C GLY A 267 5.84 4.41 -36.74
N ALA A 268 5.67 3.08 -36.83
CA ALA A 268 6.77 2.12 -36.65
C ALA A 268 7.77 2.14 -37.81
N GLU A 269 7.33 2.47 -39.02
CA GLU A 269 8.16 2.62 -40.22
C GLU A 269 8.94 3.95 -40.18
N MET A 270 8.25 5.06 -39.91
CA MET A 270 8.86 6.39 -39.76
C MET A 270 9.92 6.43 -38.64
N LEU A 271 9.67 5.74 -37.51
CA LEU A 271 10.67 5.61 -36.45
C LEU A 271 11.95 4.93 -36.95
N ARG A 272 11.84 3.91 -37.81
CA ARG A 272 13.00 3.18 -38.34
C ARG A 272 13.76 3.99 -39.38
N GLU A 273 13.05 4.72 -40.22
CA GLU A 273 13.64 5.66 -41.17
C GLU A 273 14.46 6.73 -40.44
N LEU A 274 13.89 7.36 -39.40
CA LEU A 274 14.59 8.33 -38.56
C LEU A 274 15.85 7.76 -37.88
N ILE A 275 15.79 6.52 -37.39
CA ILE A 275 16.95 5.82 -36.79
C ILE A 275 18.04 5.57 -37.84
N SER A 276 17.64 5.24 -39.08
CA SER A 276 18.52 4.95 -40.20
C SER A 276 19.22 6.21 -40.73
N GLU A 277 18.48 7.31 -40.88
CA GLU A 277 18.98 8.60 -41.39
C GLU A 277 19.92 9.32 -40.41
N GLN A 278 19.65 9.25 -39.11
CA GLN A 278 20.50 9.88 -38.10
C GLN A 278 21.79 9.10 -37.79
N GLY A 279 22.06 8.03 -38.55
CA GLY A 279 23.33 7.31 -38.53
C GLY A 279 23.75 6.91 -37.12
N ALA A 280 23.01 5.98 -36.49
CA ALA A 280 23.25 5.48 -35.13
C ALA A 280 23.59 6.61 -34.16
N ALA A 281 22.57 7.20 -33.54
CA ALA A 281 22.71 8.12 -32.41
C ALA A 281 23.99 7.81 -31.60
N ARG A 282 25.05 8.60 -31.81
CA ARG A 282 26.22 8.56 -30.93
C ARG A 282 25.67 8.84 -29.55
N VAL A 283 25.70 7.83 -28.70
CA VAL A 283 25.17 7.90 -27.34
C VAL A 283 26.14 8.78 -26.53
N PRO A 284 25.74 9.92 -25.96
CA PRO A 284 26.50 10.55 -24.89
C PRO A 284 26.58 9.57 -23.72
N GLU A 285 27.68 9.55 -22.96
CA GLU A 285 27.98 8.54 -21.92
C GLU A 285 26.89 8.33 -20.84
N ASP A 286 25.83 9.14 -20.81
CA ASP A 286 24.68 9.00 -19.92
C ASP A 286 23.68 7.90 -20.35
N ARG A 287 23.60 6.86 -19.51
CA ARG A 287 22.89 5.58 -19.69
C ARG A 287 21.34 5.66 -19.80
N ALA A 288 20.72 6.84 -19.84
CA ALA A 288 19.27 7.00 -19.69
C ALA A 288 18.42 6.92 -20.99
N PRO A 289 18.81 7.50 -22.15
CA PRO A 289 17.95 7.54 -23.34
C PRO A 289 17.81 6.18 -24.07
N VAL A 290 18.87 5.37 -24.06
CA VAL A 290 18.98 4.12 -24.85
C VAL A 290 18.01 3.03 -24.39
N ARG A 291 17.70 2.98 -23.09
CA ARG A 291 16.74 2.02 -22.53
C ARG A 291 15.30 2.29 -22.98
N GLY A 292 14.96 3.55 -23.27
CA GLY A 292 13.64 3.93 -23.81
C GLY A 292 13.44 3.38 -25.22
N LEU A 293 14.40 3.65 -26.10
CA LEU A 293 14.36 3.23 -27.51
C LEU A 293 14.35 1.71 -27.67
N SER A 294 15.22 0.98 -26.96
CA SER A 294 15.24 -0.50 -26.97
C SER A 294 13.90 -1.12 -26.54
N ARG A 295 13.19 -0.51 -25.58
CA ARG A 295 11.84 -0.98 -25.18
C ARG A 295 10.81 -0.69 -26.26
N LEU A 296 10.89 0.46 -26.92
CA LEU A 296 9.97 0.84 -27.99
C LEU A 296 10.13 -0.08 -29.21
N LEU A 297 11.37 -0.38 -29.62
CA LEU A 297 11.66 -1.30 -30.73
C LEU A 297 11.19 -2.73 -30.46
N ARG A 298 11.42 -3.28 -29.25
CA ARG A 298 10.92 -4.62 -28.87
C ARG A 298 9.40 -4.77 -28.97
N ARG A 299 8.67 -3.67 -28.76
CA ARG A 299 7.20 -3.65 -28.76
C ARG A 299 6.62 -3.48 -30.15
N ASN A 300 7.41 -2.93 -31.07
CA ASN A 300 6.98 -2.60 -32.43
C ASN A 300 7.88 -3.31 -33.47
N PRO A 301 8.03 -4.65 -33.44
CA PRO A 301 8.92 -5.36 -34.34
C PRO A 301 8.41 -5.34 -35.79
N THR A 302 9.32 -5.28 -36.77
CA THR A 302 8.97 -5.52 -38.18
C THR A 302 8.46 -6.93 -38.39
N GLU A 303 7.86 -7.20 -39.54
CA GLU A 303 7.51 -8.57 -39.93
C GLU A 303 8.73 -9.48 -40.01
N ALA A 304 9.83 -9.02 -40.63
CA ALA A 304 11.09 -9.78 -40.67
C ALA A 304 11.64 -10.09 -39.27
N GLU A 305 11.66 -9.12 -38.35
CA GLU A 305 12.05 -9.33 -36.96
C GLU A 305 11.15 -10.36 -36.25
N ARG A 306 9.84 -10.29 -36.50
CA ARG A 306 8.87 -11.22 -35.89
C ARG A 306 9.07 -12.64 -36.41
N THR A 307 9.22 -12.79 -37.72
CA THR A 307 9.44 -14.06 -38.41
C THR A 307 10.74 -14.69 -37.96
N LEU A 308 11.85 -13.95 -37.98
CA LEU A 308 13.16 -14.46 -37.54
C LEU A 308 13.15 -14.82 -36.05
N TRP A 309 12.49 -14.04 -35.18
CA TRP A 309 12.39 -14.36 -33.77
C TRP A 309 11.67 -15.68 -33.52
N GLN A 310 10.52 -15.89 -34.16
CA GLN A 310 9.78 -17.15 -34.02
C GLN A 310 10.61 -18.33 -34.53
N ALA A 311 11.30 -18.17 -35.64
CA ALA A 311 12.17 -19.20 -36.19
C ALA A 311 13.34 -19.54 -35.25
N LEU A 312 14.03 -18.54 -34.70
CA LEU A 312 15.14 -18.73 -33.75
C LEU A 312 14.71 -19.43 -32.45
N VAL A 313 13.53 -19.13 -31.93
CA VAL A 313 13.03 -19.72 -30.67
C VAL A 313 12.54 -21.15 -30.87
N ASN A 314 12.08 -21.49 -32.08
CA ASN A 314 11.52 -22.82 -32.39
C ASN A 314 12.55 -23.79 -33.01
N ASP A 315 13.63 -23.28 -33.60
CA ASP A 315 14.69 -24.13 -34.16
C ASP A 315 15.62 -24.66 -33.05
N ARG A 316 15.75 -25.98 -32.97
CA ARG A 316 16.51 -26.69 -31.92
C ARG A 316 17.99 -26.28 -31.85
N ARG A 317 18.58 -25.75 -32.93
CA ARG A 317 19.98 -25.28 -32.95
C ARG A 317 20.17 -24.02 -32.12
N PHE A 318 19.14 -23.18 -32.03
CA PHE A 318 19.22 -21.83 -31.45
C PHE A 318 18.33 -21.66 -30.20
N ALA A 319 17.26 -22.44 -30.09
CA ALA A 319 16.39 -22.46 -28.92
C ALA A 319 17.21 -22.68 -27.64
N GLY A 320 17.03 -21.81 -26.64
CA GLY A 320 17.77 -21.88 -25.37
C GLY A 320 19.21 -21.36 -25.41
N ARG A 321 19.78 -21.02 -26.58
CA ARG A 321 21.15 -20.47 -26.69
C ARG A 321 21.25 -18.96 -26.42
N GLY A 322 20.29 -18.40 -25.66
CA GLY A 322 20.39 -17.04 -25.10
C GLY A 322 20.19 -15.88 -26.06
N PHE A 323 19.51 -16.08 -27.20
CA PHE A 323 19.13 -14.98 -28.09
C PHE A 323 18.15 -14.01 -27.43
N LYS A 324 18.41 -12.71 -27.62
CA LYS A 324 17.62 -11.58 -27.11
C LYS A 324 17.43 -10.55 -28.22
N ARG A 325 16.30 -9.84 -28.19
CA ARG A 325 15.94 -8.82 -29.19
C ARG A 325 16.22 -7.40 -28.74
N GLN A 326 16.65 -6.57 -29.67
CA GLN A 326 16.75 -5.11 -29.52
C GLN A 326 17.50 -4.73 -28.25
N VAL A 327 18.70 -5.28 -28.09
CA VAL A 327 19.52 -5.15 -26.87
C VAL A 327 20.62 -4.12 -27.07
N PRO A 328 20.80 -3.16 -26.15
CA PRO A 328 21.96 -2.27 -26.18
C PRO A 328 23.28 -3.02 -25.97
N ILE A 329 24.24 -2.81 -26.88
CA ILE A 329 25.63 -3.26 -26.81
C ILE A 329 26.52 -2.04 -27.05
N GLY A 330 27.15 -1.54 -25.99
CA GLY A 330 27.88 -0.27 -26.04
C GLY A 330 27.01 0.87 -26.60
N PRO A 331 27.46 1.59 -27.64
CA PRO A 331 26.71 2.68 -28.24
C PRO A 331 25.62 2.23 -29.24
N HIS A 332 25.40 0.93 -29.44
CA HIS A 332 24.50 0.40 -30.48
C HIS A 332 23.37 -0.45 -29.91
N ILE A 333 22.26 -0.62 -30.64
CA ILE A 333 21.15 -1.51 -30.28
C ILE A 333 21.04 -2.64 -31.32
N ALA A 334 21.40 -3.87 -30.93
CA ALA A 334 21.37 -5.07 -31.79
C ALA A 334 19.94 -5.59 -32.00
N ASP A 335 19.56 -5.85 -33.26
CA ASP A 335 18.25 -6.43 -33.58
C ASP A 335 18.08 -7.77 -32.86
N PHE A 336 19.10 -8.63 -32.97
CA PHE A 336 19.23 -9.83 -32.14
C PHE A 336 20.67 -10.01 -31.67
N VAL A 337 20.82 -10.53 -30.45
CA VAL A 337 22.13 -10.94 -29.91
C VAL A 337 22.00 -12.17 -29.05
N SER A 338 22.95 -13.09 -29.19
CA SER A 338 23.27 -14.09 -28.18
C SER A 338 24.63 -13.74 -27.55
N PHE A 339 24.61 -13.37 -26.27
CA PHE A 339 25.85 -13.16 -25.50
C PHE A 339 26.65 -14.45 -25.29
N PRO A 340 26.01 -15.61 -24.99
CA PRO A 340 26.73 -16.89 -24.90
C PRO A 340 27.45 -17.26 -26.20
N LEU A 341 26.80 -17.05 -27.34
CA LEU A 341 27.38 -17.40 -28.65
C LEU A 341 28.26 -16.29 -29.23
N ARG A 342 28.35 -15.12 -28.57
CA ARG A 342 29.03 -13.93 -29.10
C ARG A 342 28.60 -13.64 -30.55
N CYS A 343 27.30 -13.69 -30.79
CA CYS A 343 26.71 -13.55 -32.12
C CYS A 343 25.65 -12.45 -32.11
N VAL A 344 25.78 -11.50 -33.04
CA VAL A 344 24.80 -10.46 -33.34
C VAL A 344 24.19 -10.74 -34.70
N ILE A 345 22.88 -10.56 -34.83
CA ILE A 345 22.18 -10.60 -36.11
C ILE A 345 21.62 -9.20 -36.35
N GLU A 346 21.98 -8.61 -37.48
CA GLU A 346 21.46 -7.32 -37.95
C GLU A 346 20.57 -7.57 -39.16
N LEU A 347 19.37 -6.99 -39.17
CA LEU A 347 18.46 -7.06 -40.30
C LEU A 347 18.68 -5.86 -41.22
N THR A 348 18.86 -6.13 -42.51
CA THR A 348 19.01 -5.09 -43.54
C THR A 348 17.76 -4.98 -44.40
N SER A 349 17.44 -3.76 -44.84
CA SER A 349 16.41 -3.51 -45.86
C SER A 349 17.03 -3.48 -47.26
N GLU A 350 16.22 -3.75 -48.29
CA GLU A 350 16.65 -3.72 -49.70
C GLU A 350 16.94 -2.29 -50.20
N ALA A 351 16.22 -1.30 -49.65
CA ALA A 351 16.36 0.12 -49.97
C ALA A 351 17.22 0.86 -48.93
N GLU A 352 18.40 0.32 -48.59
CA GLU A 352 19.31 0.98 -47.63
C GLU A 352 19.97 2.21 -48.29
N SER A 353 19.89 3.38 -47.63
CA SER A 353 20.56 4.59 -48.09
C SER A 353 22.08 4.54 -47.86
N ALA A 354 22.87 5.25 -48.68
CA ALA A 354 24.32 5.27 -48.54
C ALA A 354 24.83 5.71 -47.13
N PRO A 355 24.21 6.70 -46.45
CA PRO A 355 24.53 7.03 -45.07
C PRO A 355 24.24 5.88 -44.07
N ALA A 356 23.12 5.18 -44.23
CA ALA A 356 22.74 4.05 -43.38
C ALA A 356 23.74 2.89 -43.51
N ALA A 357 24.12 2.56 -44.76
CA ALA A 357 25.13 1.54 -45.04
C ALA A 357 26.49 1.87 -44.40
N LYS A 358 26.92 3.14 -44.46
CA LYS A 358 28.16 3.59 -43.81
C LYS A 358 28.11 3.49 -42.29
N SER A 359 26.98 3.87 -41.67
CA SER A 359 26.76 3.75 -40.24
C SER A 359 26.79 2.28 -39.78
N ARG A 360 26.11 1.40 -40.51
CA ARG A 360 26.11 -0.04 -40.26
C ARG A 360 27.49 -0.66 -40.39
N ALA A 361 28.27 -0.28 -41.41
CA ALA A 361 29.64 -0.74 -41.57
C ALA A 361 30.54 -0.34 -40.38
N ALA A 362 30.41 0.90 -39.89
CA ALA A 362 31.15 1.35 -38.70
C ALA A 362 30.75 0.60 -37.44
N ARG A 363 29.44 0.39 -37.25
CA ARG A 363 28.88 -0.42 -36.16
C ARG A 363 29.38 -1.87 -36.20
N ARG A 364 29.40 -2.48 -37.39
CA ARG A 364 29.91 -3.85 -37.59
C ARG A 364 31.39 -3.95 -37.22
N ALA A 365 32.21 -2.99 -37.65
CA ALA A 365 33.62 -2.93 -37.27
C ALA A 365 33.80 -2.82 -35.75
N TRP A 366 32.99 -1.99 -35.09
CA TRP A 366 33.00 -1.87 -33.63
C TRP A 366 32.63 -3.18 -32.92
N LEU A 367 31.57 -3.86 -33.37
CA LEU A 367 31.13 -5.13 -32.78
C LEU A 367 32.19 -6.24 -32.95
N ILE A 368 32.83 -6.32 -34.11
CA ILE A 368 33.91 -7.29 -34.38
C ILE A 368 35.12 -7.00 -33.49
N ALA A 369 35.49 -5.73 -33.31
CA ALA A 369 36.56 -5.33 -32.39
C ALA A 369 36.26 -5.66 -30.91
N HIS A 370 35.00 -5.96 -30.56
CA HIS A 370 34.56 -6.37 -29.22
C HIS A 370 34.14 -7.86 -29.18
N ASP A 371 34.77 -8.69 -30.01
CA ASP A 371 34.61 -10.15 -30.06
C ASP A 371 33.20 -10.65 -30.39
N TYR A 372 32.41 -9.87 -31.14
CA TYR A 372 31.14 -10.36 -31.70
C TYR A 372 31.29 -10.77 -33.15
N ARG A 373 30.74 -11.94 -33.48
CA ARG A 373 30.40 -12.30 -34.86
C ARG A 373 29.13 -11.58 -35.27
N VAL A 374 29.14 -10.97 -36.43
CA VAL A 374 28.00 -10.22 -36.97
C VAL A 374 27.48 -10.95 -38.20
N PHE A 375 26.24 -11.43 -38.11
CA PHE A 375 25.47 -11.99 -39.21
C PHE A 375 24.54 -10.92 -39.77
N GLU A 376 24.57 -10.71 -41.07
CA GLU A 376 23.65 -9.81 -41.74
C GLU A 376 22.59 -10.67 -42.43
N ALA A 377 21.32 -10.44 -42.08
CA ALA A 377 20.20 -11.13 -42.67
C ALA A 377 19.34 -10.12 -43.43
N ARG A 378 19.12 -10.35 -44.72
CA ARG A 378 18.24 -9.48 -45.49
C ARG A 378 16.79 -9.71 -45.08
N GLY A 379 16.06 -8.63 -44.80
CA GLY A 379 14.66 -8.70 -44.37
C GLY A 379 13.77 -9.41 -45.40
N ASP A 380 13.97 -9.16 -46.69
CA ASP A 380 13.22 -9.83 -47.76
C ASP A 380 13.52 -11.33 -47.85
N GLU A 381 14.77 -11.72 -47.59
CA GLU A 381 15.17 -13.12 -47.56
C GLU A 381 14.63 -13.86 -46.34
N VAL A 382 14.60 -13.22 -45.17
CA VAL A 382 13.94 -13.76 -43.97
C VAL A 382 12.46 -14.04 -44.22
N MET A 383 11.79 -13.17 -44.97
CA MET A 383 10.38 -13.36 -45.31
C MET A 383 10.17 -14.42 -46.40
N ARG A 384 11.12 -14.57 -47.33
CA ARG A 384 11.04 -15.52 -48.45
C ARG A 384 11.40 -16.95 -48.04
N ASP A 385 12.51 -17.11 -47.31
CA ASP A 385 13.04 -18.41 -46.89
C ASP A 385 13.84 -18.29 -45.58
N VAL A 386 13.12 -18.20 -44.47
CA VAL A 386 13.73 -18.12 -43.13
C VAL A 386 14.58 -19.36 -42.80
N LYS A 387 14.30 -20.53 -43.41
CA LYS A 387 15.04 -21.76 -43.15
C LYS A 387 16.45 -21.64 -43.69
N LYS A 388 16.61 -21.14 -44.92
CA LYS A 388 17.92 -20.86 -45.51
C LYS A 388 18.73 -19.89 -44.64
N VAL A 389 18.11 -18.81 -44.15
CA VAL A 389 18.77 -17.84 -43.25
C VAL A 389 19.27 -18.51 -41.96
N LEU A 390 18.49 -19.43 -41.38
CA LEU A 390 18.91 -20.19 -40.20
C LEU A 390 20.06 -21.16 -40.50
N ASP A 391 20.09 -21.76 -41.68
CA ASP A 391 21.18 -22.66 -42.10
C ASP A 391 22.50 -21.90 -42.28
N GLU A 392 22.45 -20.71 -42.87
CA GLU A 392 23.61 -19.80 -42.99
C GLU A 392 24.08 -19.31 -41.62
N LEU A 393 23.15 -18.93 -40.73
CA LEU A 393 23.46 -18.56 -39.35
C LEU A 393 24.12 -19.73 -38.58
N ALA A 394 23.68 -20.96 -38.81
CA ALA A 394 24.24 -22.14 -38.16
C ALA A 394 25.70 -22.40 -38.58
N ALA A 395 26.09 -22.01 -39.79
CA ALA A 395 27.46 -22.17 -40.28
C ALA A 395 28.48 -21.24 -39.58
N ILE A 396 28.02 -20.12 -39.01
CA ILE A 396 28.89 -19.11 -38.38
C ILE A 396 28.85 -19.14 -36.84
N VAL A 397 27.80 -19.73 -36.27
CA VAL A 397 27.66 -19.97 -34.84
C VAL A 397 28.30 -21.32 -34.52
N PRO A 398 29.12 -21.45 -33.46
CA PRO A 398 29.74 -22.74 -33.15
C PRO A 398 28.65 -23.73 -32.78
N ALA A 399 28.77 -24.98 -33.23
CA ALA A 399 28.01 -26.08 -32.67
C ALA A 399 28.40 -26.18 -31.19
N GLY A 400 27.53 -25.67 -30.30
CA GLY A 400 27.80 -25.76 -28.87
C GLY A 400 27.71 -27.23 -28.43
N ASN A 401 28.68 -27.66 -27.62
CA ASN A 401 28.54 -28.87 -26.80
C ASN A 401 27.22 -28.87 -26.03
#